data_AF-A0A1G7E626-F1
#
_entry.id   AF-A0A1G7E626-F1
#
_cell.length_a   1.000
_cell.length_b   1.000
_cell.length_c   1.000
_cell.angle_alpha   90.00
_cell.angle_beta   90.00
_cell.angle_gamma   90.00
#
_symmetry.space_group_name_H-M   'P 1'
#
loop_
_entity.id
_entity.type
_entity.pdbx_description
1 polymer ?
#
loop_
_entity_poly.entity_id
_entity_poly.type
_entity_poly.pdbx_seq_one_letter_code
_entity_poly.pdbx_strand_id
1 'polypeptide(L)' 'MVKKSLRYSLFLFPCLTLSQFIFNREVEWGMVIAISTLAGLFNLLWDWAKVPYQWKKSGD' A
#
# COMPACT_ATOMS: atom_id res chain seq x y z
N MET A 1 -5.99 3.65 -10.83
CA MET A 1 -6.21 3.46 -9.38
C MET A 1 -5.64 2.12 -8.95
N VAL A 2 -6.27 0.99 -9.32
CA VAL A 2 -5.82 -0.36 -8.90
C VAL A 2 -4.36 -0.67 -9.27
N LYS A 3 -3.94 -0.43 -10.53
CA LYS A 3 -2.54 -0.70 -10.97
C LYS A 3 -1.47 0.09 -10.21
N LYS A 4 -1.75 1.32 -9.77
CA LYS A 4 -0.81 2.15 -8.99
C LYS A 4 -0.73 1.68 -7.54
N SER A 5 -1.89 1.38 -6.94
CA SER A 5 -1.98 0.86 -5.59
C SER A 5 -1.33 -0.53 -5.44
N LEU A 6 -1.54 -1.43 -6.42
CA LEU A 6 -0.91 -2.76 -6.42
C LEU A 6 0.61 -2.67 -6.46
N ARG A 7 1.17 -1.71 -7.20
CA ARG A 7 2.62 -1.52 -7.29
C ARG A 7 3.22 -1.12 -5.94
N TYR A 8 2.49 -0.32 -5.16
CA TYR A 8 2.90 0.08 -3.82
C TYR A 8 2.93 -1.11 -2.85
N SER A 9 1.88 -1.92 -2.80
CA SER A 9 1.87 -3.15 -1.98
C SER A 9 2.94 -4.15 -2.41
N LEU A 10 3.18 -4.31 -3.71
CA LEU A 10 4.21 -5.21 -4.24
C LEU A 10 5.63 -4.76 -3.91
N PHE A 11 5.88 -3.47 -3.70
CA PHE A 11 7.17 -2.97 -3.22
C PHE A 11 7.29 -3.02 -1.70
N LEU A 12 6.21 -2.76 -0.97
CA LEU A 12 6.19 -2.79 0.50
C LEU A 12 6.47 -4.19 1.06
N PHE A 13 5.90 -5.22 0.43
CA PHE A 13 6.07 -6.61 0.86
C PHE A 13 7.54 -7.07 0.91
N PRO A 14 8.34 -7.00 -0.17
CA PRO A 14 9.76 -7.38 -0.12
C PRO A 14 10.59 -6.45 0.77
N CYS A 15 10.28 -5.15 0.86
CA CYS A 15 10.99 -4.24 1.76
C CYS A 15 10.81 -4.61 3.24
N LEU A 16 9.57 -4.91 3.65
CA LEU A 16 9.28 -5.32 5.02
C LEU A 16 9.88 -6.69 5.35
N THR A 17 9.80 -7.64 4.40
CA THR A 17 10.43 -8.96 4.56
C THR A 17 11.94 -8.84 4.71
N LEU A 18 12.62 -8.05 3.86
CA LEU A 18 14.07 -7.82 3.95
C LEU A 18 14.45 -7.13 5.27
N SER A 19 13.66 -6.15 5.72
CA SER A 19 13.89 -5.48 7.00
C SER A 19 13.76 -6.44 8.18
N GLN A 20 12.70 -7.25 8.23
CA GLN A 20 12.55 -8.26 9.29
C GLN A 20 13.65 -9.32 9.22
N PHE A 21 14.14 -9.68 8.03
CA PHE A 21 15.25 -10.63 7.89
C PHE A 21 16.57 -10.10 8.45
N ILE A 22 16.78 -8.78 8.42
CA ILE A 22 18.00 -8.12 8.93
C ILE A 22 17.91 -7.87 10.43
N PHE A 23 16.73 -7.45 10.94
CA PHE A 23 16.58 -6.96 12.31
C PHE A 23 15.92 -7.94 13.28
N ASN A 24 15.16 -8.93 12.78
CA ASN A 24 14.48 -9.92 13.61
C ASN A 24 15.03 -11.31 13.37
N ARG A 25 14.99 -12.15 14.42
CA ARG A 25 15.40 -13.55 14.32
C ARG A 25 14.46 -14.38 13.44
N GLU A 26 13.20 -13.95 13.36
CA GLU A 26 12.11 -14.64 12.67
C GLU A 26 11.25 -13.62 11.92
N VAL A 27 10.79 -13.99 10.73
CA VAL A 27 9.88 -13.17 9.93
C VAL A 27 8.46 -13.47 10.39
N GLU A 28 7.77 -12.44 10.87
CA GLU A 28 6.37 -12.55 11.26
C GLU A 28 5.49 -12.37 10.03
N TRP A 29 5.36 -13.46 9.27
CA TRP A 29 4.66 -13.49 7.98
C TRP A 29 3.25 -12.91 8.06
N GLY A 30 2.52 -13.19 9.15
CA GLY A 30 1.19 -12.64 9.40
C GLY A 30 1.17 -11.12 9.43
N MET A 31 2.13 -10.51 10.14
CA MET A 31 2.25 -9.06 10.22
C MET A 31 2.67 -8.43 8.89
N VAL A 32 3.63 -9.04 8.18
CA VAL A 32 4.09 -8.52 6.87
C VAL A 32 2.97 -8.55 5.82
N ILE A 33 2.21 -9.66 5.76
CA ILE A 33 1.07 -9.81 4.84
C ILE A 33 -0.04 -8.82 5.22
N ALA A 34 -0.35 -8.68 6.52
CA ALA A 34 -1.40 -7.78 6.99
C ALA A 34 -1.07 -6.32 6.67
N ILE A 35 0.15 -5.85 6.98
CA ILE A 35 0.59 -4.48 6.70
C ILE A 35 0.59 -4.19 5.20
N SER A 36 1.11 -5.12 4.39
CA SER A 36 1.17 -4.95 2.92
C SER A 36 -0.22 -4.89 2.30
N THR A 37 -1.16 -5.69 2.81
CA THR A 37 -2.57 -5.68 2.38
C THR A 37 -3.27 -4.39 2.79
N LEU A 38 -3.13 -3.98 4.06
CA LEU A 38 -3.71 -2.75 4.60
C LEU A 38 -3.21 -1.51 3.85
N ALA A 39 -1.90 -1.42 3.57
CA ALA A 39 -1.32 -0.32 2.83
C ALA A 39 -1.86 -0.21 1.38
N GLY A 40 -2.13 -1.35 0.74
CA GLY A 40 -2.75 -1.39 -0.59
C GLY A 40 -4.21 -0.94 -0.56
N LEU A 41 -4.97 -1.39 0.45
CA LEU A 41 -6.35 -0.96 0.65
C LEU A 41 -6.44 0.54 0.96
N PHE A 42 -5.56 1.05 1.83
CA PHE A 42 -5.48 2.48 2.12
C PHE A 42 -5.17 3.32 0.88
N ASN A 43 -4.18 2.92 0.08
CA ASN A 43 -3.88 3.62 -1.17
C ASN A 43 -5.04 3.56 -2.16
N LEU A 44 -5.77 2.44 -2.23
CA LEU A 44 -6.94 2.31 -3.08
C LEU A 44 -8.05 3.28 -2.65
N LEU A 45 -8.35 3.32 -1.34
CA LEU A 45 -9.34 4.24 -0.77
C LEU A 45 -8.94 5.70 -0.97
N TRP A 46 -7.65 6.02 -0.81
CA TRP A 46 -7.10 7.36 -1.02
C TRP A 46 -7.21 7.81 -2.49
N ASP A 47 -6.83 6.93 -3.42
CA ASP A 47 -7.00 7.17 -4.86
C ASP A 47 -8.48 7.35 -5.22
N TRP A 48 -9.37 6.55 -4.62
CA TRP A 48 -10.82 6.65 -4.83
C TRP A 48 -11.39 7.96 -4.29
N ALA A 49 -10.99 8.39 -3.09
CA ALA A 49 -11.40 9.67 -2.50
C ALA A 49 -10.91 10.90 -3.31
N LYS A 50 -9.79 10.77 -4.02
CA LYS A 50 -9.29 11.83 -4.91
C LYS A 50 -10.11 12.00 -6.19
N VAL A 51 -10.86 10.98 -6.61
CA VAL A 51 -11.69 11.06 -7.83
C VAL A 51 -12.70 12.20 -7.75
N PRO A 52 -13.64 12.25 -6.79
CA PRO A 52 -14.58 13.36 -6.68
C PRO A 52 -13.89 14.71 -6.40
N TYR A 53 -12.75 14.72 -5.72
CA TYR A 53 -11.95 15.93 -5.51
C TYR A 53 -11.42 16.53 -6.81
N GLN A 54 -10.91 15.70 -7.73
CA GLN A 54 -10.44 16.14 -9.04
C GLN A 54 -11.58 16.60 -9.95
N TRP A 55 -12.76 15.97 -9.86
CA TRP A 55 -13.94 16.38 -10.62
C TRP A 55 -14.38 17.81 -10.26
N LYS A 56 -14.19 18.22 -9.00
CA LYS A 56 -14.50 19.58 -8.54
C LYS A 56 -13.43 20.62 -8.92
N LYS A 57 -12.22 20.19 -9.30
CA LYS A 57 -11.07 21.06 -9.60
C LYS A 57 -10.89 21.35 -11.10
N SER A 58 -11.48 20.52 -11.97
CA SER A 58 -11.47 20.72 -13.43
C SER A 58 -12.72 21.42 -13.96
N GLY A 59 -13.58 21.92 -13.08
CA GLY A 59 -14.80 22.68 -13.42
C GLY A 59 -14.67 24.20 -13.29
N ASP A 60 -13.48 24.70 -12.90
CA ASP A 60 -13.04 26.10 -13.04
C ASP A 60 -12.04 26.18 -14.22
#